data_AF-A0A4Y7U3Q2-F1
#
_entry.id   AF-A0A4Y7U3Q2-F1
#
_cell.length_a   1.000
_cell.length_b   1.000
_cell.length_c   1.000
_cell.angle_alpha   90.00
_cell.angle_beta   90.00
_cell.angle_gamma   90.00
#
_symmetry.space_group_name_H-M   'P 1'
#
loop_
_entity.id
_entity.type
_entity.pdbx_description
1 polymer ?
#
loop_
_entity_poly.entity_id
_entity_poly.type
_entity_poly.pdbx_seq_one_letter_code
_entity_poly.pdbx_strand_id
1 'polypeptide(L)'
;TYTKKLGESHNFTGTVGTTVFKTWGNGLSATGYDVPYNSWEFADLKLITTIAKVLNNGSYDYDQRRLSYFGRLQYDYKGKYLLSAMIRRDASTKFGPDNKIAYFPSFTGGWVVSDENFFGESKTIN
;
A
#
# COMPACT_ATOMS: atom_id res chain seq x y z
N THR A 1 6.22 -7.69 17.61
CA THR A 1 7.62 -7.21 17.51
C THR A 1 8.36 -7.58 18.77
N TYR A 2 9.61 -8.00 18.65
CA TYR A 2 10.46 -8.35 19.79
C TYR A 2 11.85 -7.76 19.57
N THR A 3 12.40 -7.18 20.63
CA THR A 3 13.75 -6.60 20.63
C THR A 3 14.58 -7.28 21.70
N LYS A 4 15.80 -7.69 21.32
CA LYS A 4 16.78 -8.29 22.22
C LYS A 4 18.10 -7.56 22.09
N LYS A 5 18.62 -7.11 23.22
CA LYS A 5 19.97 -6.57 23.34
C LYS A 5 20.90 -7.69 23.82
N LEU A 6 22.02 -7.90 23.13
CA LEU A 6 23.08 -8.84 23.50
C LEU A 6 24.33 -8.04 23.87
N GLY A 7 24.71 -8.10 25.15
CA GLY A 7 25.77 -7.25 25.69
C GLY A 7 25.41 -5.76 25.56
N GLU A 8 26.42 -4.90 25.47
CA GLU A 8 26.20 -3.45 25.37
C GLU A 8 26.03 -2.96 23.92
N SER A 9 26.51 -3.76 22.96
CA SER A 9 26.80 -3.31 21.60
C SER A 9 25.90 -3.90 20.52
N HIS A 10 25.14 -4.96 20.79
CA HIS A 10 24.34 -5.63 19.76
C HIS A 10 22.85 -5.52 20.06
N ASN A 11 22.09 -4.98 19.12
CA ASN A 11 20.64 -4.89 19.21
C ASN A 11 20.01 -5.64 18.04
N PHE A 12 19.06 -6.54 18.35
CA PHE A 12 18.30 -7.29 17.36
C PHE A 12 16.82 -6.96 17.53
N THR A 13 16.14 -6.63 16.43
CA THR A 13 14.69 -6.45 16.41
C THR A 13 14.05 -7.33 15.35
N GLY A 14 13.19 -8.24 15.79
CA GLY A 14 12.39 -9.11 14.93
C GLY A 14 10.92 -8.69 14.93
N THR A 15 10.31 -8.62 13.75
CA THR A 15 8.89 -8.33 13.56
C THR A 15 8.30 -9.34 12.60
N VAL A 16 7.16 -9.91 12.96
CA VAL A 16 6.29 -10.67 12.06
C VAL A 16 4.91 -10.03 12.06
N GLY A 17 4.24 -10.03 10.92
CA GLY A 17 2.94 -9.40 10.79
C GLY A 17 2.15 -9.88 9.59
N THR A 18 0.87 -9.55 9.59
CA THR A 18 -0.06 -9.81 8.49
C THR A 18 -0.83 -8.55 8.12
N THR A 19 -1.31 -8.48 6.89
CA THR A 19 -2.21 -7.42 6.44
C THR A 19 -3.34 -8.06 5.65
N VAL A 20 -4.58 -7.74 6.06
CA VAL A 20 -5.79 -8.14 5.35
C VAL A 20 -6.42 -6.88 4.76
N PHE A 21 -6.64 -6.89 3.46
CA PHE A 21 -7.22 -5.77 2.73
C PHE A 21 -8.36 -6.27 1.85
N LYS A 22 -9.49 -5.56 1.86
CA LYS A 22 -10.62 -5.77 0.97
C LYS A 22 -11.17 -4.43 0.51
N THR A 23 -11.38 -4.29 -0.79
CA THR A 23 -12.14 -3.19 -1.37
C THR A 23 -13.17 -3.78 -2.33
N TRP A 24 -14.38 -3.24 -2.28
CA TRP A 24 -15.47 -3.69 -3.12
C TRP A 24 -16.36 -2.49 -3.45
N GLY A 25 -17.10 -2.59 -4.53
CA GLY A 25 -17.99 -1.52 -4.93
C GLY A 25 -18.69 -1.87 -6.22
N ASN A 26 -19.95 -1.49 -6.28
CA ASN A 26 -20.76 -1.59 -7.46
C ASN A 26 -21.51 -0.28 -7.67
N GLY A 27 -21.82 0.03 -8.92
CA GLY A 27 -22.51 1.25 -9.27
C GLY A 27 -23.28 1.08 -10.56
N LEU A 28 -24.36 1.85 -10.67
CA LEU A 28 -25.16 1.96 -11.86
C LEU A 28 -25.23 3.44 -12.26
N SER A 29 -25.03 3.71 -13.54
CA SER A 29 -25.18 5.04 -14.11
C SER A 29 -26.09 4.99 -15.32
N ALA A 30 -26.92 6.01 -15.47
CA ALA A 30 -27.69 6.26 -16.67
C ALA A 30 -27.62 7.75 -16.99
N THR A 31 -27.47 8.07 -18.27
CA THR A 31 -27.50 9.45 -18.77
C THR A 31 -28.71 9.61 -19.68
N GLY A 32 -29.45 10.70 -19.48
CA GLY A 32 -30.55 11.12 -20.35
C GLY A 32 -30.44 12.58 -20.74
N TYR A 33 -31.11 12.94 -21.84
CA TYR A 33 -31.05 14.26 -22.46
C TYR A 33 -32.46 14.87 -22.57
N ASP A 34 -32.56 16.10 -23.07
CA ASP A 34 -33.83 16.77 -23.35
C ASP A 34 -34.78 16.88 -22.14
N VAL A 35 -34.23 17.36 -21.01
CA VAL A 35 -35.03 17.69 -19.82
C VAL A 35 -35.89 18.94 -20.05
N PRO A 36 -37.13 19.01 -19.52
CA PRO A 36 -38.02 20.14 -19.73
C PRO A 36 -37.37 21.47 -19.33
N TYR A 37 -37.52 22.48 -20.18
CA TYR A 37 -37.04 23.85 -19.95
C TYR A 37 -35.52 23.98 -19.75
N ASN A 38 -34.73 22.91 -19.95
CA ASN A 38 -33.29 22.88 -19.68
C ASN A 38 -32.90 23.46 -18.30
N SER A 39 -33.69 23.14 -17.26
CA SER A 39 -33.52 23.64 -15.90
C SER A 39 -33.04 22.54 -14.95
N TRP A 40 -32.22 22.92 -13.97
CA TRP A 40 -31.74 22.03 -12.90
C TRP A 40 -32.89 21.46 -12.05
N GLU A 41 -33.99 22.21 -11.93
CA GLU A 41 -35.19 21.79 -11.20
C GLU A 41 -35.87 20.55 -11.80
N PHE A 42 -35.67 20.31 -13.11
CA PHE A 42 -36.24 19.17 -13.84
C PHE A 42 -35.17 18.17 -14.28
N ALA A 43 -33.95 18.23 -13.73
CA ALA A 43 -32.84 17.33 -14.05
C ALA A 43 -33.02 15.93 -13.43
N ASP A 44 -34.16 15.29 -13.72
CA ASP A 44 -34.50 13.91 -13.33
C ASP A 44 -34.56 13.03 -14.58
N LEU A 45 -33.95 11.85 -14.52
CA LEU A 45 -33.99 10.82 -15.56
C LEU A 45 -35.40 10.38 -15.93
N LYS A 46 -36.41 10.59 -15.08
CA LYS A 46 -37.81 10.29 -15.37
C LYS A 46 -38.49 11.29 -16.31
N LEU A 47 -37.97 12.52 -16.36
CA LEU A 47 -38.59 13.63 -17.10
C LEU A 47 -37.98 13.82 -18.50
N ILE A 48 -36.95 13.04 -18.83
CA ILE A 48 -36.30 13.07 -20.15
C ILE A 48 -37.28 12.66 -21.24
N THR A 49 -37.19 13.33 -22.39
CA THR A 49 -38.07 13.06 -23.54
C THR A 49 -37.35 12.35 -24.69
N THR A 50 -36.03 12.14 -24.57
CA THR A 50 -35.21 11.41 -25.55
C THR A 50 -35.59 9.93 -25.63
N ILE A 51 -35.59 9.36 -26.84
CA ILE A 51 -35.86 7.94 -27.09
C ILE A 51 -34.74 7.08 -26.49
N ALA A 52 -35.10 6.03 -25.74
CA ALA A 52 -34.20 5.16 -24.95
C ALA A 52 -32.96 4.60 -25.67
N LYS A 53 -32.92 4.65 -27.00
CA LYS A 53 -31.82 4.12 -27.84
C LYS A 53 -30.55 4.99 -27.83
N VAL A 54 -30.60 6.20 -27.25
CA VAL A 54 -29.47 7.16 -27.16
C VAL A 54 -28.91 7.28 -25.73
N LEU A 55 -29.46 6.54 -24.76
CA LEU A 55 -29.04 6.62 -23.36
C LEU A 55 -27.76 5.81 -23.14
N ASN A 56 -26.68 6.48 -22.71
CA ASN A 56 -25.47 5.80 -22.26
C ASN A 56 -25.73 5.25 -20.85
N ASN A 57 -25.78 3.93 -20.74
CA ASN A 57 -25.92 3.23 -19.48
C ASN A 57 -24.64 2.45 -19.19
N GLY A 58 -24.27 2.44 -17.91
CA GLY A 58 -23.04 1.84 -17.45
C GLY A 58 -23.27 1.19 -16.10
N SER A 59 -22.61 0.07 -15.89
CA SER A 59 -22.52 -0.54 -14.58
C SER A 59 -21.09 -0.98 -14.33
N TYR A 60 -20.66 -0.91 -13.07
CA TYR A 60 -19.44 -1.55 -12.64
C TYR A 60 -19.70 -2.36 -11.39
N ASP A 61 -18.89 -3.40 -11.22
CA ASP A 61 -18.78 -4.17 -10.01
C ASP A 61 -17.32 -4.60 -9.86
N TYR A 62 -16.79 -4.54 -8.64
CA TYR A 62 -15.47 -5.05 -8.31
C TYR A 62 -15.41 -5.55 -6.87
N ASP A 63 -14.64 -6.62 -6.66
CA ASP A 63 -14.21 -7.10 -5.35
C ASP A 63 -12.72 -7.47 -5.44
N GLN A 64 -11.88 -6.73 -4.73
CA GLN A 64 -10.45 -6.93 -4.69
C GLN A 64 -10.03 -7.18 -3.25
N ARG A 65 -9.28 -8.27 -3.05
CA ARG A 65 -8.79 -8.70 -1.74
C ARG A 65 -7.30 -8.94 -1.83
N ARG A 66 -6.58 -8.51 -0.81
CA ARG A 66 -5.15 -8.75 -0.65
C ARG A 66 -4.84 -9.26 0.74
N LEU A 67 -4.06 -10.32 0.80
CA LEU A 67 -3.57 -10.93 2.03
C LEU A 67 -2.06 -10.97 1.98
N SER A 68 -1.42 -10.35 2.96
CA SER A 68 0.02 -10.20 3.00
C SER A 68 0.57 -10.73 4.31
N TYR A 69 1.70 -11.42 4.25
CA TYR A 69 2.49 -11.80 5.42
C TYR A 69 3.88 -11.21 5.28
N PHE A 70 4.44 -10.69 6.37
CA PHE A 70 5.80 -10.18 6.33
C PHE A 70 6.58 -10.53 7.60
N GLY A 71 7.88 -10.73 7.40
CA GLY A 71 8.87 -10.83 8.46
C GLY A 71 9.96 -9.80 8.21
N ARG A 72 10.38 -9.10 9.27
CA ARG A 72 11.49 -8.14 9.24
C ARG A 72 12.45 -8.44 10.37
N LEU A 73 13.73 -8.51 10.06
CA LEU A 73 14.82 -8.61 11.00
C LEU A 73 15.71 -7.37 10.87
N GLN A 74 16.04 -6.76 12.00
CA GLN A 74 16.92 -5.61 12.08
C GLN A 74 18.04 -5.92 13.06
N TYR A 75 19.24 -5.51 12.69
CA TYR A 75 20.44 -5.62 13.51
C TYR A 75 21.12 -4.26 13.56
N ASP A 76 21.50 -3.87 14.76
CA ASP A 76 22.26 -2.67 15.04
C ASP A 76 23.48 -3.08 15.86
N TYR A 77 24.65 -2.66 15.39
CA TYR A 77 25.89 -2.73 16.13
C TYR A 77 26.34 -1.34 16.54
N LYS A 78 26.29 -1.07 17.85
CA LYS A 78 26.72 0.18 18.51
C LYS A 78 26.06 1.45 17.94
N GLY A 79 24.91 1.35 17.29
CA GLY A 79 24.30 2.46 16.55
C GLY A 79 25.03 2.85 15.26
N LYS A 80 26.16 2.21 14.94
CA LYS A 80 27.01 2.59 13.80
C LYS A 80 26.71 1.77 12.55
N TYR A 81 26.50 0.47 12.71
CA TYR A 81 26.25 -0.44 11.61
C TYR A 81 24.83 -0.96 11.72
N LEU A 82 24.00 -0.57 10.77
CA LEU A 82 22.57 -0.83 10.76
C LEU A 82 22.28 -1.76 9.59
N LEU A 83 21.75 -2.95 9.86
CA LEU A 83 21.32 -3.90 8.85
C LEU A 83 19.83 -4.19 9.02
N SER A 84 19.08 -4.24 7.93
CA SER A 84 17.67 -4.60 7.93
C SER A 84 17.40 -5.54 6.77
N ALA A 85 16.80 -6.69 7.05
CA ALA A 85 16.32 -7.64 6.06
C ALA A 85 14.81 -7.83 6.24
N MET A 86 14.08 -7.94 5.15
CA MET A 86 12.65 -8.17 5.17
C MET A 86 12.27 -9.14 4.06
N ILE A 87 11.29 -9.98 4.34
CA ILE A 87 10.63 -10.79 3.33
C ILE A 87 9.13 -10.60 3.49
N ARG A 88 8.44 -10.42 2.36
CA ARG A 88 6.99 -10.29 2.31
C ARG A 88 6.42 -11.25 1.28
N ARG A 89 5.30 -11.87 1.60
CA ARG A 89 4.50 -12.72 0.71
C ARG A 89 3.12 -12.09 0.55
N ASP A 90 2.79 -11.67 -0.66
CA ASP A 90 1.51 -11.03 -0.97
C ASP A 90 0.67 -11.91 -1.86
N ALA A 91 -0.60 -12.09 -1.49
CA ALA A 91 -1.62 -12.76 -2.25
C ALA A 91 -2.71 -11.76 -2.69
N SER A 92 -3.10 -11.74 -3.96
CA SER A 92 -4.10 -10.80 -4.48
C SER A 92 -5.13 -11.53 -5.36
N THR A 93 -6.41 -11.18 -5.21
CA THR A 93 -7.50 -11.72 -6.05
C THR A 93 -7.51 -11.15 -7.47
N LYS A 94 -6.71 -10.10 -7.72
CA LYS A 94 -6.60 -9.47 -9.05
C LYS A 94 -5.82 -10.33 -10.06
N PHE A 95 -5.06 -11.32 -9.58
CA PHE A 95 -4.29 -12.23 -10.43
C PHE A 95 -4.97 -13.60 -10.54
N GLY A 96 -4.76 -14.28 -11.67
CA GLY A 96 -5.28 -15.62 -11.92
C GLY A 96 -4.72 -16.66 -10.93
N PRO A 97 -5.39 -17.81 -10.73
CA PRO A 97 -5.07 -18.84 -9.73
C PRO A 97 -3.59 -19.16 -9.58
N ASP A 98 -2.89 -19.28 -10.70
CA ASP A 98 -1.49 -19.71 -10.75
C ASP A 98 -0.49 -18.60 -10.38
N ASN A 99 -0.93 -17.33 -10.38
CA ASN A 99 -0.08 -16.16 -10.12
C ASN A 99 -0.62 -15.28 -8.97
N LYS A 100 -1.45 -15.85 -8.09
CA LYS A 100 -2.07 -15.11 -6.98
C LYS A 100 -1.05 -14.60 -5.97
N ILE A 101 0.12 -15.24 -5.88
CA ILE A 101 1.11 -15.05 -4.81
C ILE A 101 2.45 -14.60 -5.38
N ALA A 102 3.05 -13.60 -4.75
CA ALA A 102 4.41 -13.15 -5.04
C ALA A 102 5.22 -12.93 -3.75
N TYR A 103 6.54 -13.11 -3.86
CA TYR A 103 7.50 -12.90 -2.78
C TYR A 103 8.36 -11.67 -3.06
N PHE A 104 8.52 -10.82 -2.05
CA PHE A 104 9.24 -9.56 -2.10
C PHE A 104 10.30 -9.53 -0.99
N PRO A 105 11.51 -10.02 -1.27
CA PRO A 105 12.65 -9.84 -0.37
C PRO A 105 13.20 -8.41 -0.49
N SER A 106 13.67 -7.84 0.62
CA SER A 106 14.42 -6.58 0.63
C SER A 106 15.52 -6.60 1.70
N PHE A 107 16.58 -5.86 1.42
CA PHE A 107 17.73 -5.71 2.32
C PHE A 107 18.19 -4.25 2.31
N THR A 108 18.67 -3.77 3.45
CA THR A 108 19.17 -2.41 3.64
C THR A 108 20.34 -2.43 4.60
N GLY A 109 21.38 -1.66 4.28
CA GLY A 109 22.53 -1.42 5.14
C GLY A 109 22.72 0.09 5.34
N GLY A 110 23.10 0.48 6.54
CA GLY A 110 23.43 1.84 6.91
C GLY A 110 24.70 1.88 7.75
N TRP A 111 25.52 2.90 7.54
CA TRP A 111 26.75 3.13 8.29
C TRP A 111 26.83 4.58 8.72
N VAL A 112 26.92 4.80 10.02
CA VAL A 112 27.09 6.12 10.63
C VAL A 112 28.59 6.41 10.71
N VAL A 113 29.11 7.04 9.65
CA VAL A 113 30.54 7.38 9.54
C VAL A 113 30.96 8.44 10.56
N SER A 114 30.05 9.34 10.95
CA SER A 114 30.30 10.40 11.94
C SER A 114 30.75 9.88 13.30
N ASP A 115 30.35 8.66 13.65
CA ASP A 115 30.65 8.05 14.94
C ASP A 115 31.97 7.28 14.92
N GLU A 116 32.69 7.26 13.79
CA GLU A 116 33.95 6.55 13.68
C GLU A 116 35.13 7.34 14.25
N ASN A 117 36.04 6.65 14.92
CA ASN A 117 37.21 7.27 15.55
C ASN A 117 38.12 8.01 14.55
N PHE A 118 38.05 7.64 13.26
CA PHE A 118 38.81 8.28 12.19
C PHE A 118 38.15 9.55 11.64
N PHE A 119 36.86 9.77 11.90
CA PHE A 119 36.11 10.87 11.29
C PHE A 119 36.44 12.22 11.92
N GLY A 120 37.07 12.23 13.10
CA GLY A 120 37.54 13.42 13.80
C GLY A 120 36.40 14.32 14.31
N GLU A 121 36.65 15.10 15.35
CA GLU A 121 35.70 16.10 15.86
C GLU A 121 35.61 17.30 14.90
N SER A 122 34.91 17.15 13.77
CA SER A 122 34.58 18.30 12.93
C SER A 122 33.40 19.07 13.55
N LYS A 123 33.70 20.19 14.22
CA LYS A 123 32.73 21.09 14.89
C LYS A 123 31.71 21.79 13.97
N THR A 124 31.59 21.42 12.69
CA THR A 124 30.83 22.21 11.70
C THR A 124 29.48 21.60 11.31
N ILE A 125 29.17 20.36 11.70
CA ILE A 125 27.90 19.72 11.35
C ILE A 125 27.25 19.19 12.63
N ASN A 126 26.13 19.82 13.00
CA ASN A 126 25.22 19.41 14.06
C ASN A 126 23.80 19.45 13.49
#